data_AF-A0A6P0IXG1-F1
#
_entry.id   AF-A0A6P0IXG1-F1
#
_cell.length_a   1.000
_cell.length_b   1.000
_cell.length_c   1.000
_cell.angle_alpha   90.00
_cell.angle_beta   90.00
_cell.angle_gamma   90.00
#
_symmetry.space_group_name_H-M   'P 1'
#
loop_
_entity.id
_entity.type
_entity.pdbx_description
1 polymer ?
#
loop_
_entity_poly.entity_id
_entity_poly.type
_entity_poly.pdbx_seq_one_letter_code
_entity_poly.pdbx_strand_id
1 'polypeptide(L)'
;VNASYTIYPSAIAPEQNPLVEGWDPLKAAVKLAHERGMELHAWVWIFAAANQRHNAVLDQPADYLGPVLSKNPDWAILDNEKRVFHKRTRKAFLDPANPEVRDYLTKLLEEIASNYEVDGIQLDYIRYPFQDPKAGHTFGYGKAAREQFQALTGVDPIEIEPKDQNLWRQWTDFRIKQIDTLVKSVSQMLRQKRSELIISAAVFPMPREDRLQKIQQNWEDWASRGEIDLMVPMTYALETEELQKLAQPWLTKSSISSALVLPGIRLLNLPDIVAVDQIQLLRDLPAPGYALFAVENLNDNLRGILTRTQGQEEPTTEVQVPYRQPFLAAAERYQALQQEWSFMLANNQIVVGEPDLSDWGQQADTLSLLLNRLAEKPSMMSLLSAQLSMSSFRSRFQTWMFGQSVEQPYQVQVWDNRLEAIQRLLRYGERTLQNRPLAGRETATNEVDITEGLDP
;
A
#
# COMPACT_ATOMS: atom_id res chain seq x y z
N VAL A 1 -16.56 -2.14 -0.47
CA VAL A 1 -17.30 -3.05 -1.40
C VAL A 1 -16.85 -4.48 -1.14
N ASN A 2 -17.79 -5.42 -0.95
CA ASN A 2 -17.49 -6.82 -0.65
C ASN A 2 -18.52 -7.75 -1.31
N ALA A 3 -18.04 -8.78 -2.00
CA ALA A 3 -18.85 -9.71 -2.80
C ALA A 3 -19.90 -8.99 -3.66
N SER A 4 -19.44 -7.99 -4.42
CA SER A 4 -20.27 -7.19 -5.32
C SER A 4 -21.39 -6.35 -4.70
N TYR A 5 -21.46 -6.27 -3.37
CA TYR A 5 -22.32 -5.32 -2.67
C TYR A 5 -21.55 -4.09 -2.21
N THR A 6 -22.15 -2.92 -2.40
CA THR A 6 -21.70 -1.68 -1.73
C THR A 6 -22.25 -1.64 -0.31
N ILE A 7 -21.52 -1.01 0.61
CA ILE A 7 -22.08 -0.71 1.95
C ILE A 7 -22.87 0.59 1.94
N TYR A 8 -22.79 1.37 0.86
CA TYR A 8 -23.43 2.66 0.70
C TYR A 8 -24.44 2.62 -0.46
N PRO A 9 -25.42 3.55 -0.53
CA PRO A 9 -26.33 3.66 -1.66
C PRO A 9 -25.58 4.09 -2.92
N SER A 10 -25.46 3.19 -3.89
CA SER A 10 -24.71 3.40 -5.12
C SER A 10 -25.66 3.55 -6.31
N ALA A 11 -25.33 4.45 -7.23
CA ALA A 11 -25.96 4.55 -8.54
C ALA A 11 -25.31 3.61 -9.57
N ILE A 12 -24.10 3.10 -9.27
CA ILE A 12 -23.32 2.23 -10.16
C ILE A 12 -23.53 0.75 -9.81
N ALA A 13 -23.37 0.39 -8.54
CA ALA A 13 -23.55 -0.98 -8.10
C ALA A 13 -25.05 -1.37 -8.15
N PRO A 14 -25.36 -2.59 -8.59
CA PRO A 14 -26.74 -3.01 -8.77
C PRO A 14 -27.54 -3.06 -7.47
N GLU A 15 -26.88 -3.34 -6.34
CA GLU A 15 -27.50 -3.52 -5.03
C GLU A 15 -26.55 -3.06 -3.91
N GLN A 16 -27.13 -2.39 -2.91
CA GLN A 16 -26.50 -2.20 -1.61
C GLN A 16 -26.56 -3.51 -0.81
N ASN A 17 -25.60 -3.74 0.08
CA ASN A 17 -25.62 -4.89 0.98
C ASN A 17 -26.91 -4.87 1.84
N PRO A 18 -27.74 -5.94 1.81
CA PRO A 18 -29.01 -5.99 2.54
C PRO A 18 -28.89 -5.74 4.05
N LEU A 19 -27.74 -6.01 4.66
CA LEU A 19 -27.51 -5.80 6.10
C LEU A 19 -27.47 -4.32 6.50
N VAL A 20 -27.34 -3.40 5.55
CA VAL A 20 -27.21 -1.95 5.79
C VAL A 20 -28.19 -1.15 4.93
N GLU A 21 -29.23 -1.80 4.41
CA GLU A 21 -30.25 -1.13 3.61
C GLU A 21 -30.90 0.02 4.39
N GLY A 22 -31.11 1.16 3.71
CA GLY A 22 -31.65 2.38 4.32
C GLY A 22 -30.65 3.18 5.17
N TRP A 23 -29.39 2.74 5.28
CA TRP A 23 -28.31 3.45 5.97
C TRP A 23 -27.10 3.64 5.04
N ASP A 24 -26.33 4.70 5.25
CA ASP A 24 -25.05 4.92 4.57
C ASP A 24 -23.88 4.82 5.57
N PRO A 25 -23.39 3.58 5.83
CA PRO A 25 -22.21 3.33 6.63
C PRO A 25 -20.95 4.07 6.17
N LEU A 26 -20.73 4.26 4.86
CA LEU A 26 -19.51 4.90 4.37
C LEU A 26 -19.48 6.38 4.73
N LYS A 27 -20.59 7.09 4.51
CA LYS A 27 -20.73 8.49 4.92
C LYS A 27 -20.56 8.68 6.41
N ALA A 28 -21.16 7.80 7.22
CA ALA A 28 -21.01 7.83 8.67
C ALA A 28 -19.57 7.58 9.10
N ALA A 29 -18.90 6.61 8.49
CA ALA A 29 -17.51 6.25 8.82
C ALA A 29 -16.54 7.37 8.47
N VAL A 30 -16.68 8.02 7.31
CA VAL A 30 -15.84 9.17 6.91
C VAL A 30 -15.95 10.28 7.94
N LYS A 31 -17.18 10.70 8.26
CA LYS A 31 -17.43 11.74 9.26
C LYS A 31 -16.78 11.41 10.60
N LEU A 32 -17.00 10.20 11.12
CA LEU A 32 -16.50 9.79 12.44
C LEU A 32 -14.98 9.65 12.47
N ALA A 33 -14.35 9.25 11.37
CA ALA A 33 -12.89 9.19 11.25
C ALA A 33 -12.29 10.60 11.32
N HIS A 34 -12.84 11.55 10.54
CA HIS A 34 -12.37 12.93 10.52
C HIS A 34 -12.57 13.66 11.85
N GLU A 35 -13.69 13.42 12.56
CA GLU A 35 -13.90 13.93 13.93
C GLU A 35 -12.83 13.44 14.94
N ARG A 36 -12.10 12.37 14.60
CA ARG A 36 -11.04 11.76 15.42
C ARG A 36 -9.64 11.99 14.85
N GLY A 37 -9.50 12.86 13.84
CA GLY A 37 -8.21 13.08 13.17
C GLY A 37 -7.65 11.84 12.46
N MET A 38 -8.52 10.90 12.08
CA MET A 38 -8.14 9.69 11.35
C MET A 38 -8.46 9.83 9.87
N GLU A 39 -7.55 9.37 9.02
CA GLU A 39 -7.86 9.17 7.61
C GLU A 39 -8.72 7.92 7.39
N LEU A 40 -9.71 8.01 6.50
CA LEU A 40 -10.48 6.86 6.04
C LEU A 40 -10.15 6.51 4.59
N HIS A 41 -9.64 5.29 4.41
CA HIS A 41 -9.33 4.74 3.09
C HIS A 41 -10.40 3.70 2.73
N ALA A 42 -11.18 3.94 1.67
CA ALA A 42 -12.27 3.05 1.29
C ALA A 42 -11.74 1.71 0.74
N TRP A 43 -12.07 0.61 1.43
CA TRP A 43 -11.67 -0.73 1.03
C TRP A 43 -12.63 -1.34 -0.01
N VAL A 44 -12.07 -1.70 -1.17
CA VAL A 44 -12.84 -2.15 -2.33
C VAL A 44 -12.28 -3.47 -2.85
N TRP A 45 -13.12 -4.51 -2.89
CA TRP A 45 -12.83 -5.72 -3.67
C TRP A 45 -12.95 -5.40 -5.16
N ILE A 46 -11.86 -5.59 -5.90
CA ILE A 46 -11.79 -5.25 -7.32
C ILE A 46 -12.32 -6.41 -8.17
N PHE A 47 -11.62 -7.55 -8.19
CA PHE A 47 -12.03 -8.67 -9.05
C PHE A 47 -12.79 -9.77 -8.33
N ALA A 48 -12.69 -9.93 -7.01
CA ALA A 48 -13.54 -10.90 -6.31
C ALA A 48 -14.98 -10.37 -6.21
N ALA A 49 -15.94 -11.11 -6.75
CA ALA A 49 -17.34 -10.67 -6.89
C ALA A 49 -18.34 -11.50 -6.07
N ALA A 50 -18.05 -12.77 -5.78
CA ALA A 50 -18.93 -13.60 -4.95
C ALA A 50 -18.12 -14.36 -3.89
N ASN A 51 -18.76 -14.66 -2.77
CA ASN A 51 -18.13 -15.40 -1.67
C ASN A 51 -19.19 -16.24 -0.95
N GLN A 52 -19.06 -17.57 -0.98
CA GLN A 52 -20.05 -18.47 -0.36
C GLN A 52 -20.23 -18.24 1.14
N ARG A 53 -19.18 -17.75 1.86
CA ARG A 53 -19.32 -17.38 3.27
C ARG A 53 -20.21 -16.16 3.46
N HIS A 54 -20.15 -15.18 2.55
CA HIS A 54 -21.03 -14.03 2.60
C HIS A 54 -22.46 -14.42 2.18
N ASN A 55 -22.62 -15.32 1.21
CA ASN A 55 -23.93 -15.87 0.87
C ASN A 55 -24.60 -16.49 2.09
N ALA A 56 -23.88 -17.27 2.89
CA ALA A 56 -24.42 -17.84 4.13
C ALA A 56 -24.84 -16.80 5.17
N VAL A 57 -24.17 -15.64 5.23
CA VAL A 57 -24.56 -14.52 6.13
C VAL A 57 -25.85 -13.85 5.65
N LEU A 58 -26.08 -13.82 4.34
CA LEU A 58 -27.27 -13.22 3.73
C LEU A 58 -28.40 -14.24 3.45
N ASP A 59 -28.28 -15.47 3.98
CA ASP A 59 -29.19 -16.58 3.69
C ASP A 59 -29.42 -16.84 2.18
N GLN A 60 -28.39 -16.60 1.38
CA GLN A 60 -28.39 -16.84 -0.06
C GLN A 60 -27.89 -18.25 -0.42
N PRO A 61 -28.32 -18.83 -1.56
CA PRO A 61 -27.78 -20.09 -2.06
C PRO A 61 -26.25 -20.09 -2.16
N ALA A 62 -25.63 -21.26 -1.94
CA ALA A 62 -24.17 -21.38 -1.99
C ALA A 62 -23.59 -21.09 -3.39
N ASP A 63 -24.38 -21.27 -4.44
CA ASP A 63 -24.01 -20.99 -5.83
C ASP A 63 -24.44 -19.59 -6.31
N TYR A 64 -25.06 -18.77 -5.46
CA TYR A 64 -25.41 -17.40 -5.79
C TYR A 64 -24.16 -16.56 -6.11
N LEU A 65 -24.16 -15.90 -7.26
CA LEU A 65 -23.00 -15.18 -7.79
C LEU A 65 -22.90 -13.72 -7.30
N GLY A 66 -23.76 -13.31 -6.38
CA GLY A 66 -23.88 -11.91 -6.02
C GLY A 66 -24.60 -11.10 -7.11
N PRO A 67 -24.89 -9.82 -6.85
CA PRO A 67 -25.81 -9.05 -7.69
C PRO A 67 -25.20 -8.65 -9.03
N VAL A 68 -23.88 -8.46 -9.11
CA VAL A 68 -23.19 -8.07 -10.36
C VAL A 68 -23.11 -9.24 -11.35
N LEU A 69 -22.60 -10.39 -10.92
CA LEU A 69 -22.43 -11.56 -11.79
C LEU A 69 -23.74 -12.27 -12.09
N SER A 70 -24.76 -12.17 -11.22
CA SER A 70 -26.10 -12.70 -11.54
C SER A 70 -26.77 -11.91 -12.67
N LYS A 71 -26.54 -10.58 -12.73
CA LYS A 71 -27.00 -9.72 -13.83
C LYS A 71 -26.12 -9.85 -15.09
N ASN A 72 -24.83 -10.13 -14.92
CA ASN A 72 -23.85 -10.19 -16.00
C ASN A 72 -23.02 -11.49 -15.92
N PRO A 73 -23.58 -12.67 -16.23
CA PRO A 73 -22.87 -13.94 -16.06
C PRO A 73 -21.63 -14.06 -16.95
N ASP A 74 -21.64 -13.46 -18.15
CA ASP A 74 -20.51 -13.43 -19.08
C ASP A 74 -19.30 -12.62 -18.56
N TRP A 75 -19.45 -11.88 -17.46
CA TRP A 75 -18.36 -11.16 -16.80
C TRP A 75 -17.52 -12.06 -15.88
N ALA A 76 -17.91 -13.32 -15.64
CA ALA A 76 -17.20 -14.20 -14.74
C ALA A 76 -15.91 -14.77 -15.34
N ILE A 77 -14.89 -14.95 -14.49
CA ILE A 77 -13.75 -15.82 -14.78
C ILE A 77 -14.19 -17.27 -14.60
N LEU A 78 -13.78 -18.13 -15.52
CA LEU A 78 -13.88 -19.58 -15.41
C LEU A 78 -12.50 -20.23 -15.16
N ASP A 79 -12.50 -21.38 -14.50
CA ASP A 79 -11.37 -22.31 -14.52
C ASP A 79 -11.36 -23.18 -15.80
N ASN A 80 -10.29 -23.96 -15.97
CA ASN A 80 -10.13 -24.87 -17.11
C ASN A 80 -11.17 -26.00 -17.16
N GLU A 81 -11.94 -26.21 -16.10
CA GLU A 81 -13.07 -27.13 -16.04
C GLU A 81 -14.42 -26.39 -16.14
N LYS A 82 -14.41 -25.12 -16.56
CA LYS A 82 -15.58 -24.25 -16.75
C LYS A 82 -16.37 -23.94 -15.47
N ARG A 83 -15.73 -24.02 -14.30
CA ARG A 83 -16.35 -23.65 -13.03
C ARG A 83 -16.10 -22.18 -12.71
N VAL A 84 -17.12 -21.55 -12.14
CA VAL A 84 -17.09 -20.13 -11.72
C VAL A 84 -16.48 -19.95 -10.34
N PHE A 85 -16.80 -20.84 -9.39
CA PHE A 85 -16.27 -20.77 -8.03
C PHE A 85 -14.94 -21.50 -7.90
N HIS A 86 -13.96 -20.81 -7.33
CA HIS A 86 -12.70 -21.43 -6.94
C HIS A 86 -12.90 -22.42 -5.79
N LYS A 87 -12.57 -23.70 -6.03
CA LYS A 87 -12.77 -24.84 -5.10
C LYS A 87 -12.33 -24.58 -3.65
N ARG A 88 -11.15 -23.99 -3.42
CA ARG A 88 -10.64 -23.75 -2.05
C ARG A 88 -11.14 -22.45 -1.44
N THR A 89 -10.96 -21.32 -2.13
CA THR A 89 -11.32 -20.00 -1.60
C THR A 89 -12.83 -19.72 -1.57
N ARG A 90 -13.62 -20.54 -2.29
CA ARG A 90 -15.08 -20.43 -2.42
C ARG A 90 -15.54 -19.05 -2.91
N LYS A 91 -14.78 -18.48 -3.84
CA LYS A 91 -15.04 -17.15 -4.44
C LYS A 91 -15.16 -17.24 -5.94
N ALA A 92 -16.02 -16.40 -6.52
CA ALA A 92 -16.09 -16.12 -7.94
C ALA A 92 -15.48 -14.75 -8.23
N PHE A 93 -14.97 -14.58 -9.44
CA PHE A 93 -14.23 -13.37 -9.83
C PHE A 93 -14.75 -12.80 -11.15
N LEU A 94 -14.68 -11.48 -11.30
CA LEU A 94 -14.90 -10.74 -12.55
C LEU A 94 -13.67 -10.89 -13.45
N ASP A 95 -13.88 -11.01 -14.76
CA ASP A 95 -12.83 -11.12 -15.77
C ASP A 95 -12.12 -9.78 -16.00
N PRO A 96 -10.82 -9.65 -15.65
CA PRO A 96 -10.06 -8.42 -15.88
C PRO A 96 -9.92 -8.03 -17.35
N ALA A 97 -10.08 -8.97 -18.28
CA ALA A 97 -10.03 -8.69 -19.71
C ALA A 97 -11.35 -8.09 -20.24
N ASN A 98 -12.45 -8.21 -19.50
CA ASN A 98 -13.75 -7.72 -19.95
C ASN A 98 -13.81 -6.17 -19.86
N PRO A 99 -14.03 -5.46 -20.97
CA PRO A 99 -14.04 -4.00 -20.98
C PRO A 99 -15.18 -3.39 -20.15
N GLU A 100 -16.35 -4.05 -20.10
CA GLU A 100 -17.49 -3.58 -19.30
C GLU A 100 -17.24 -3.75 -17.79
N VAL A 101 -16.56 -4.83 -17.39
CA VAL A 101 -16.07 -5.00 -16.02
C VAL A 101 -15.14 -3.85 -15.63
N ARG A 102 -14.21 -3.49 -16.52
CA ARG A 102 -13.24 -2.42 -16.26
C ARG A 102 -13.91 -1.05 -16.15
N ASP A 103 -14.89 -0.78 -17.02
CA ASP A 103 -15.69 0.45 -16.96
C ASP A 103 -16.53 0.51 -15.67
N TYR A 104 -17.22 -0.58 -15.32
CA TYR A 104 -17.99 -0.70 -14.08
C TYR A 104 -17.12 -0.42 -12.85
N LEU A 105 -15.96 -1.08 -12.73
CA LEU A 105 -15.06 -0.90 -11.59
C LEU A 105 -14.49 0.53 -11.54
N THR A 106 -14.16 1.11 -12.70
CA THR A 106 -13.67 2.49 -12.76
C THR A 106 -14.74 3.48 -12.28
N LYS A 107 -15.98 3.34 -12.76
CA LYS A 107 -17.11 4.18 -12.34
C LYS A 107 -17.43 4.02 -10.86
N LEU A 108 -17.35 2.80 -10.32
CA LEU A 108 -17.59 2.55 -8.90
C LEU A 108 -16.54 3.22 -8.02
N LEU A 109 -15.27 3.17 -8.41
CA LEU A 109 -14.19 3.86 -7.69
C LEU A 109 -14.30 5.39 -7.83
N GLU A 110 -14.69 5.89 -9.00
CA GLU A 110 -14.95 7.31 -9.21
C GLU A 110 -16.12 7.80 -8.36
N GLU A 111 -17.21 7.03 -8.25
CA GLU A 111 -18.37 7.35 -7.42
C GLU A 111 -17.96 7.54 -5.95
N ILE A 112 -17.15 6.62 -5.42
CA ILE A 112 -16.62 6.72 -4.06
C ILE A 112 -15.79 7.99 -3.90
N ALA A 113 -14.85 8.23 -4.82
CA ALA A 113 -13.97 9.40 -4.78
C ALA A 113 -14.70 10.74 -4.93
N SER A 114 -15.84 10.76 -5.64
CA SER A 114 -16.62 11.97 -5.93
C SER A 114 -17.60 12.31 -4.82
N ASN A 115 -18.24 11.29 -4.25
CA ASN A 115 -19.40 11.48 -3.37
C ASN A 115 -19.04 11.46 -1.88
N TYR A 116 -17.84 10.98 -1.55
CA TYR A 116 -17.37 10.85 -0.18
C TYR A 116 -15.99 11.51 -0.03
N GLU A 117 -15.80 12.21 1.09
CA GLU A 117 -14.51 12.80 1.47
C GLU A 117 -13.55 11.73 2.00
N VAL A 118 -13.39 10.62 1.28
CA VAL A 118 -12.38 9.61 1.64
C VAL A 118 -10.98 10.19 1.41
N ASP A 119 -10.03 9.76 2.23
CA ASP A 119 -8.62 10.19 2.15
C ASP A 119 -7.81 9.30 1.20
N GLY A 120 -8.32 8.09 0.96
CA GLY A 120 -7.72 7.13 0.07
C GLY A 120 -8.65 5.99 -0.36
N ILE A 121 -8.15 5.15 -1.25
CA ILE A 121 -8.82 3.95 -1.75
C ILE A 121 -7.85 2.77 -1.63
N GLN A 122 -8.27 1.75 -0.89
CA GLN A 122 -7.56 0.49 -0.72
C GLN A 122 -8.10 -0.55 -1.70
N LEU A 123 -7.28 -0.88 -2.70
CA LEU A 123 -7.54 -1.92 -3.70
C LEU A 123 -7.25 -3.30 -3.09
N ASP A 124 -8.25 -4.18 -3.08
CA ASP A 124 -8.09 -5.57 -2.68
C ASP A 124 -8.62 -6.53 -3.73
N TYR A 125 -8.16 -7.78 -3.71
CA TYR A 125 -8.41 -8.75 -4.77
C TYR A 125 -8.07 -8.19 -6.17
N ILE A 126 -7.07 -7.31 -6.27
CA ILE A 126 -6.52 -6.77 -7.52
C ILE A 126 -5.60 -7.83 -8.18
N ARG A 127 -6.19 -8.96 -8.54
CA ARG A 127 -5.50 -10.16 -9.01
C ARG A 127 -6.48 -11.20 -9.57
N TYR A 128 -5.94 -12.20 -10.25
CA TYR A 128 -6.69 -13.41 -10.59
C TYR A 128 -6.85 -14.34 -9.36
N PRO A 129 -7.78 -15.32 -9.42
CA PRO A 129 -7.86 -16.41 -8.46
C PRO A 129 -6.52 -17.13 -8.29
N PHE A 130 -6.31 -17.75 -7.13
CA PHE A 130 -5.13 -18.60 -6.94
C PHE A 130 -5.13 -19.75 -7.94
N GLN A 131 -3.96 -20.03 -8.50
CA GLN A 131 -3.76 -21.10 -9.45
C GLN A 131 -2.60 -22.00 -9.00
N ASP A 132 -2.65 -23.23 -9.47
CA ASP A 132 -1.56 -24.18 -9.43
C ASP A 132 -1.44 -24.84 -10.81
N PRO A 133 -0.72 -24.19 -11.75
CA PRO A 133 -0.57 -24.71 -13.11
C PRO A 133 0.05 -26.11 -13.14
N LYS A 134 0.94 -26.43 -12.19
CA LYS A 134 1.58 -27.76 -12.11
C LYS A 134 0.56 -28.85 -11.74
N ALA A 135 -0.45 -28.51 -10.94
CA ALA A 135 -1.54 -29.41 -10.59
C ALA A 135 -2.75 -29.31 -11.54
N GLY A 136 -2.65 -28.56 -12.65
CA GLY A 136 -3.75 -28.37 -13.60
C GLY A 136 -4.91 -27.54 -13.06
N HIS A 137 -4.70 -26.75 -12.00
CA HIS A 137 -5.71 -25.85 -11.45
C HIS A 137 -5.47 -24.42 -11.97
N THR A 138 -6.08 -24.07 -13.08
CA THR A 138 -5.83 -22.79 -13.77
C THR A 138 -7.11 -21.98 -13.94
N PHE A 139 -6.98 -20.65 -13.98
CA PHE A 139 -8.08 -19.70 -14.11
C PHE A 139 -7.77 -18.67 -15.19
N GLY A 140 -8.79 -17.92 -15.59
CA GLY A 140 -8.67 -16.83 -16.57
C GLY A 140 -9.43 -17.08 -17.85
N TYR A 141 -10.23 -18.14 -17.92
CA TYR A 141 -10.94 -18.57 -19.13
C TYR A 141 -12.32 -17.93 -19.26
N GLY A 142 -12.43 -16.66 -18.85
CA GLY A 142 -13.62 -15.83 -19.12
C GLY A 142 -13.78 -15.57 -20.62
N LYS A 143 -15.00 -15.27 -21.06
CA LYS A 143 -15.33 -15.09 -22.48
C LYS A 143 -14.46 -14.03 -23.14
N ALA A 144 -14.39 -12.84 -22.55
CA ALA A 144 -13.61 -11.72 -23.08
C ALA A 144 -12.11 -12.05 -23.17
N ALA A 145 -11.55 -12.66 -22.11
CA ALA A 145 -10.13 -13.03 -22.11
C ALA A 145 -9.78 -14.06 -23.20
N ARG A 146 -10.64 -15.07 -23.42
CA ARG A 146 -10.44 -16.09 -24.45
C ARG A 146 -10.50 -15.49 -25.85
N GLU A 147 -11.53 -14.71 -26.14
CA GLU A 147 -11.73 -14.07 -27.44
C GLU A 147 -10.57 -13.12 -27.78
N GLN A 148 -10.15 -12.28 -26.83
CA GLN A 148 -9.03 -11.35 -27.04
C GLN A 148 -7.70 -12.08 -27.25
N PHE A 149 -7.41 -13.10 -26.45
CA PHE A 149 -6.15 -13.84 -26.60
C PHE A 149 -6.10 -14.65 -27.90
N GLN A 150 -7.22 -15.27 -28.29
CA GLN A 150 -7.33 -15.96 -29.56
C GLN A 150 -7.18 -15.00 -30.74
N ALA A 151 -7.75 -13.80 -30.67
CA ALA A 151 -7.54 -12.79 -31.70
C ALA A 151 -6.07 -12.33 -31.82
N LEU A 152 -5.33 -12.30 -30.71
CA LEU A 152 -3.92 -11.90 -30.69
C LEU A 152 -2.96 -13.00 -31.18
N THR A 153 -3.29 -14.27 -30.93
CA THR A 153 -2.33 -15.38 -31.10
C THR A 153 -2.79 -16.48 -32.07
N GLY A 154 -4.08 -16.48 -32.43
CA GLY A 154 -4.71 -17.55 -33.21
C GLY A 154 -5.12 -18.78 -32.40
N VAL A 155 -4.82 -18.83 -31.09
CA VAL A 155 -5.04 -20.01 -30.23
C VAL A 155 -5.99 -19.66 -29.09
N ASP A 156 -6.99 -20.51 -28.86
CA ASP A 156 -7.85 -20.37 -27.68
C ASP A 156 -7.07 -20.77 -26.42
N PRO A 157 -6.96 -19.91 -25.39
CA PRO A 157 -6.09 -20.19 -24.27
C PRO A 157 -6.51 -21.42 -23.45
N ILE A 158 -7.74 -21.92 -23.58
CA ILE A 158 -8.17 -23.17 -22.92
C ILE A 158 -7.44 -24.40 -23.46
N GLU A 159 -6.88 -24.32 -24.68
CA GLU A 159 -6.14 -25.40 -25.33
C GLU A 159 -4.65 -25.38 -24.96
N ILE A 160 -4.18 -24.34 -24.26
CA ILE A 160 -2.78 -24.18 -23.88
C ILE A 160 -2.51 -24.94 -22.58
N GLU A 161 -1.53 -25.84 -22.62
CA GLU A 161 -1.05 -26.50 -21.42
C GLU A 161 0.15 -25.75 -20.80
N PRO A 162 0.33 -25.78 -19.46
CA PRO A 162 1.50 -25.16 -18.83
C PRO A 162 2.86 -25.68 -19.32
N LYS A 163 2.91 -26.87 -19.95
CA LYS A 163 4.11 -27.42 -20.58
C LYS A 163 4.49 -26.69 -21.88
N ASP A 164 3.54 -26.00 -22.52
CA ASP A 164 3.75 -25.22 -23.74
C ASP A 164 4.37 -23.86 -23.39
N GLN A 165 5.65 -23.87 -22.99
CA GLN A 165 6.32 -22.74 -22.33
C GLN A 165 6.13 -21.39 -23.02
N ASN A 166 6.14 -21.35 -24.36
CA ASN A 166 6.01 -20.10 -25.11
C ASN A 166 4.58 -19.55 -25.04
N LEU A 167 3.58 -20.35 -25.40
CA LEU A 167 2.17 -19.93 -25.37
C LEU A 167 1.68 -19.70 -23.94
N TRP A 168 2.12 -20.52 -22.98
CA TRP A 168 1.81 -20.33 -21.57
C TRP A 168 2.37 -19.03 -21.00
N ARG A 169 3.60 -18.66 -21.40
CA ARG A 169 4.19 -17.36 -21.04
C ARG A 169 3.37 -16.21 -21.62
N GLN A 170 3.05 -16.26 -22.91
CA GLN A 170 2.20 -15.23 -23.55
C GLN A 170 0.83 -15.10 -22.86
N TRP A 171 0.21 -16.21 -22.49
CA TRP A 171 -1.06 -16.21 -21.75
C TRP A 171 -0.94 -15.61 -20.35
N THR A 172 0.17 -15.87 -19.67
CA THR A 172 0.48 -15.30 -18.36
C THR A 172 0.72 -13.79 -18.48
N ASP A 173 1.52 -13.36 -19.45
CA ASP A 173 1.80 -11.95 -19.72
C ASP A 173 0.53 -11.18 -20.11
N PHE A 174 -0.33 -11.79 -20.92
CA PHE A 174 -1.63 -11.21 -21.28
C PHE A 174 -2.47 -10.90 -20.03
N ARG A 175 -2.59 -11.87 -19.11
CA ARG A 175 -3.37 -11.70 -17.88
C ARG A 175 -2.74 -10.69 -16.91
N ILE A 176 -1.42 -10.67 -16.77
CA ILE A 176 -0.70 -9.64 -16.00
C ILE A 176 -1.03 -8.25 -16.56
N LYS A 177 -0.97 -8.09 -17.89
CA LYS A 177 -1.26 -6.82 -18.56
C LYS A 177 -2.69 -6.31 -18.28
N GLN A 178 -3.68 -7.19 -18.11
CA GLN A 178 -5.04 -6.77 -17.78
C GLN A 178 -5.12 -6.10 -16.41
N ILE A 179 -4.47 -6.69 -15.40
CA ILE A 179 -4.41 -6.11 -14.05
C ILE A 179 -3.63 -4.80 -14.08
N ASP A 180 -2.44 -4.79 -14.68
CA ASP A 180 -1.56 -3.61 -14.77
C ASP A 180 -2.26 -2.43 -15.43
N THR A 181 -2.98 -2.68 -16.53
CA THR A 181 -3.67 -1.61 -17.26
C THR A 181 -4.84 -1.05 -16.44
N LEU A 182 -5.55 -1.87 -15.68
CA LEU A 182 -6.61 -1.38 -14.78
C LEU A 182 -6.01 -0.53 -13.65
N VAL A 183 -4.96 -1.01 -12.98
CA VAL A 183 -4.30 -0.27 -11.88
C VAL A 183 -3.81 1.09 -12.38
N LYS A 184 -3.16 1.13 -13.55
CA LYS A 184 -2.75 2.38 -14.18
C LYS A 184 -3.92 3.32 -14.46
N SER A 185 -4.99 2.84 -15.11
CA SER A 185 -6.11 3.69 -15.49
C SER A 185 -6.88 4.22 -14.26
N VAL A 186 -7.10 3.37 -13.26
CA VAL A 186 -7.73 3.76 -11.99
C VAL A 186 -6.87 4.79 -11.26
N SER A 187 -5.55 4.57 -11.19
CA SER A 187 -4.64 5.51 -10.54
C SER A 187 -4.66 6.89 -11.20
N GLN A 188 -4.60 6.93 -12.53
CA GLN A 188 -4.69 8.18 -13.29
C GLN A 188 -6.02 8.89 -13.07
N MET A 189 -7.14 8.16 -13.17
CA MET A 189 -8.49 8.70 -12.97
C MET A 189 -8.65 9.30 -11.57
N LEU A 190 -8.29 8.54 -10.52
CA LEU A 190 -8.44 8.98 -9.14
C LEU A 190 -7.62 10.24 -8.85
N ARG A 191 -6.38 10.30 -9.35
CA ARG A 191 -5.50 11.47 -9.18
C ARG A 191 -5.95 12.68 -9.99
N GLN A 192 -6.53 12.48 -11.17
CA GLN A 192 -7.15 13.56 -11.94
C GLN A 192 -8.35 14.14 -11.21
N LYS A 193 -9.13 13.28 -10.53
CA LYS A 193 -10.29 13.70 -9.75
C LYS A 193 -9.89 14.44 -8.49
N ARG A 194 -8.97 13.86 -7.71
CA ARG A 194 -8.48 14.36 -6.43
C ARG A 194 -7.02 13.98 -6.29
N SER A 195 -6.14 14.95 -6.53
CA SER A 195 -4.69 14.75 -6.57
C SER A 195 -4.10 14.27 -5.25
N GLU A 196 -4.80 14.54 -4.15
CA GLU A 196 -4.46 14.16 -2.79
C GLU A 196 -4.95 12.76 -2.40
N LEU A 197 -5.76 12.06 -3.21
CA LEU A 197 -6.18 10.71 -2.84
C LEU A 197 -4.98 9.75 -2.76
N ILE A 198 -4.91 9.04 -1.64
CA ILE A 198 -3.93 7.98 -1.44
C ILE A 198 -4.48 6.69 -2.01
N ILE A 199 -3.68 6.04 -2.86
CA ILE A 199 -4.05 4.77 -3.45
C ILE A 199 -3.20 3.69 -2.79
N SER A 200 -3.85 2.72 -2.19
CA SER A 200 -3.20 1.63 -1.49
C SER A 200 -3.63 0.28 -2.04
N ALA A 201 -2.82 -0.77 -1.86
CA ALA A 201 -3.14 -2.11 -2.37
C ALA A 201 -2.81 -3.22 -1.37
N ALA A 202 -3.77 -4.13 -1.18
CA ALA A 202 -3.57 -5.37 -0.42
C ALA A 202 -2.94 -6.42 -1.34
N VAL A 203 -1.75 -6.90 -0.97
CA VAL A 203 -0.94 -7.75 -1.86
C VAL A 203 -0.35 -8.97 -1.17
N PHE A 204 -0.02 -9.99 -1.96
CA PHE A 204 0.67 -11.17 -1.43
C PHE A 204 2.18 -10.95 -1.35
N PRO A 205 2.81 -11.24 -0.19
CA PRO A 205 4.27 -11.12 0.03
C PRO A 205 5.06 -12.29 -0.58
N MET A 206 4.53 -12.95 -1.62
CA MET A 206 5.16 -14.08 -2.29
C MET A 206 6.31 -13.61 -3.20
N PRO A 207 7.31 -14.46 -3.52
CA PRO A 207 8.29 -14.16 -4.57
C PRO A 207 7.62 -13.71 -5.87
N ARG A 208 8.25 -12.78 -6.60
CA ARG A 208 7.66 -12.18 -7.82
C ARG A 208 7.21 -13.24 -8.82
N GLU A 209 8.09 -14.18 -9.15
CA GLU A 209 7.77 -15.24 -10.12
C GLU A 209 6.55 -16.06 -9.70
N ASP A 210 6.51 -16.50 -8.44
CA ASP A 210 5.37 -17.24 -7.90
C ASP A 210 4.06 -16.43 -8.02
N ARG A 211 4.12 -15.15 -7.71
CA ARG A 211 2.95 -14.26 -7.74
C ARG A 211 2.44 -14.03 -9.16
N LEU A 212 3.36 -13.80 -10.11
CA LEU A 212 3.03 -13.62 -11.52
C LEU A 212 2.41 -14.88 -12.13
N GLN A 213 2.92 -16.06 -11.79
CA GLN A 213 2.39 -17.34 -12.30
C GLN A 213 1.08 -17.76 -11.63
N LYS A 214 0.92 -17.52 -10.32
CA LYS A 214 -0.22 -18.06 -9.55
C LYS A 214 -1.40 -17.11 -9.44
N ILE A 215 -1.19 -15.79 -9.45
CA ILE A 215 -2.24 -14.78 -9.25
C ILE A 215 -2.13 -13.53 -10.14
N GLN A 216 -1.10 -13.42 -10.98
CA GLN A 216 -0.87 -12.31 -11.92
C GLN A 216 -0.87 -10.92 -11.25
N GLN A 217 -0.34 -10.83 -10.03
CA GLN A 217 -0.25 -9.58 -9.29
C GLN A 217 1.18 -9.03 -9.40
N ASN A 218 1.38 -7.91 -10.10
CA ASN A 218 2.70 -7.36 -10.47
C ASN A 218 3.03 -6.06 -9.71
N TRP A 219 2.86 -6.10 -8.39
CA TRP A 219 2.78 -4.88 -7.61
C TRP A 219 4.10 -4.10 -7.47
N GLU A 220 5.28 -4.71 -7.69
CA GLU A 220 6.54 -3.95 -7.73
C GLU A 220 6.55 -2.93 -8.87
N ASP A 221 5.93 -3.29 -10.00
CA ASP A 221 5.87 -2.41 -11.15
C ASP A 221 4.88 -1.28 -10.91
N TRP A 222 3.74 -1.57 -10.27
CA TRP A 222 2.78 -0.53 -9.86
C TRP A 222 3.40 0.48 -8.91
N ALA A 223 4.18 -0.01 -7.94
CA ALA A 223 4.91 0.83 -7.03
C ALA A 223 5.95 1.68 -7.77
N SER A 224 6.84 1.07 -8.57
CA SER A 224 7.91 1.79 -9.29
C SER A 224 7.40 2.83 -10.28
N ARG A 225 6.23 2.62 -10.88
CA ARG A 225 5.56 3.58 -11.78
C ARG A 225 4.77 4.67 -11.05
N GLY A 226 4.70 4.62 -9.71
CA GLY A 226 3.93 5.57 -8.91
C GLY A 226 2.41 5.43 -9.10
N GLU A 227 1.93 4.23 -9.44
CA GLU A 227 0.50 3.96 -9.59
C GLU A 227 -0.14 3.76 -8.20
N ILE A 228 0.62 3.26 -7.23
CA ILE A 228 0.20 3.03 -5.83
C ILE A 228 1.12 3.82 -4.88
N ASP A 229 0.56 4.36 -3.80
CA ASP A 229 1.27 5.08 -2.75
C ASP A 229 1.67 4.15 -1.60
N LEU A 230 0.75 3.28 -1.16
CA LEU A 230 0.96 2.37 -0.04
C LEU A 230 0.75 0.91 -0.44
N MET A 231 1.80 0.10 -0.30
CA MET A 231 1.74 -1.35 -0.46
C MET A 231 1.49 -2.00 0.89
N VAL A 232 0.40 -2.76 1.02
CA VAL A 232 0.05 -3.46 2.26
C VAL A 232 0.18 -4.97 2.04
N PRO A 233 1.39 -5.55 2.15
CA PRO A 233 1.55 -6.98 2.00
C PRO A 233 0.92 -7.74 3.17
N MET A 234 0.13 -8.76 2.86
CA MET A 234 -0.50 -9.67 3.81
C MET A 234 0.54 -10.64 4.40
N THR A 235 1.45 -10.13 5.22
CA THR A 235 2.51 -10.88 5.93
C THR A 235 1.95 -11.67 7.12
N TYR A 236 0.86 -12.39 6.88
CA TYR A 236 0.09 -13.05 7.92
C TYR A 236 0.78 -14.34 8.35
N ALA A 237 1.27 -14.36 9.59
CA ALA A 237 1.89 -15.51 10.21
C ALA A 237 1.44 -15.65 11.67
N LEU A 238 1.45 -16.89 12.17
CA LEU A 238 1.21 -17.17 13.58
C LEU A 238 2.47 -17.04 14.44
N GLU A 239 3.65 -17.07 13.82
CA GLU A 239 4.95 -16.97 14.48
C GLU A 239 5.70 -15.73 13.98
N THR A 240 6.43 -15.06 14.88
CA THR A 240 7.18 -13.82 14.60
C THR A 240 8.28 -14.02 13.54
N GLU A 241 9.01 -15.14 13.59
CA GLU A 241 10.05 -15.48 12.61
C GLU A 241 9.47 -15.63 11.18
N GLU A 242 8.30 -16.26 11.06
CA GLU A 242 7.64 -16.41 9.77
C GLU A 242 7.13 -15.07 9.24
N LEU A 243 6.64 -14.18 10.11
CA LEU A 243 6.34 -12.80 9.70
C LEU A 243 7.59 -12.08 9.17
N GLN A 244 8.74 -12.23 9.83
CA GLN A 244 10.01 -11.65 9.38
C GLN A 244 10.38 -12.14 7.97
N LYS A 245 10.31 -13.47 7.74
CA LYS A 245 10.61 -14.08 6.43
C LYS A 245 9.70 -13.52 5.32
N LEU A 246 8.43 -13.25 5.64
CA LEU A 246 7.48 -12.67 4.69
C LEU A 246 7.70 -11.17 4.46
N ALA A 247 8.09 -10.41 5.49
CA ALA A 247 8.19 -8.95 5.43
C ALA A 247 9.55 -8.46 4.91
N GLN A 248 10.64 -8.99 5.44
CA GLN A 248 11.99 -8.47 5.25
C GLN A 248 12.42 -8.34 3.78
N PRO A 249 12.13 -9.30 2.87
CA PRO A 249 12.54 -9.18 1.46
C PRO A 249 12.00 -7.92 0.76
N TRP A 250 10.86 -7.41 1.19
CA TRP A 250 10.20 -6.25 0.59
C TRP A 250 10.63 -4.94 1.24
N LEU A 251 11.07 -5.01 2.49
CA LEU A 251 11.60 -3.87 3.25
C LEU A 251 13.07 -3.57 2.94
N THR A 252 13.81 -4.49 2.32
CA THR A 252 15.22 -4.28 1.91
C THR A 252 15.38 -4.04 0.42
N LYS A 253 14.36 -4.35 -0.39
CA LYS A 253 14.40 -4.14 -1.84
C LYS A 253 14.35 -2.65 -2.19
N SER A 254 15.29 -2.20 -3.01
CA SER A 254 15.42 -0.80 -3.43
C SER A 254 14.45 -0.39 -4.55
N SER A 255 13.95 -1.35 -5.33
CA SER A 255 13.13 -1.10 -6.53
C SER A 255 11.70 -0.63 -6.26
N ILE A 256 11.30 -0.46 -4.99
CA ILE A 256 9.93 -0.07 -4.58
C ILE A 256 9.97 1.36 -3.99
N SER A 257 10.92 2.19 -4.42
CA SER A 257 11.25 3.47 -3.77
C SER A 257 10.13 4.51 -3.80
N SER A 258 9.17 4.39 -4.72
CA SER A 258 8.06 5.33 -4.93
C SER A 258 6.79 4.99 -4.17
N ALA A 259 6.75 3.87 -3.43
CA ALA A 259 5.64 3.51 -2.56
C ALA A 259 6.15 3.11 -1.16
N LEU A 260 5.37 3.36 -0.12
CA LEU A 260 5.69 2.85 1.22
C LEU A 260 5.14 1.44 1.39
N VAL A 261 5.96 0.55 1.95
CA VAL A 261 5.55 -0.83 2.25
C VAL A 261 5.17 -0.91 3.72
N LEU A 262 3.93 -1.33 4.00
CA LEU A 262 3.34 -1.45 5.33
C LEU A 262 2.96 -2.91 5.59
N PRO A 263 3.85 -3.74 6.15
CA PRO A 263 3.53 -5.14 6.41
C PRO A 263 2.31 -5.30 7.30
N GLY A 264 1.41 -6.19 6.90
CA GLY A 264 0.16 -6.47 7.59
C GLY A 264 0.28 -7.63 8.57
N ILE A 265 -0.10 -7.40 9.82
CA ILE A 265 -0.26 -8.42 10.87
C ILE A 265 -1.70 -8.88 10.88
N ARG A 266 -1.95 -10.19 10.90
CA ARG A 266 -3.30 -10.73 11.09
C ARG A 266 -3.56 -11.07 12.56
N LEU A 267 -4.43 -10.31 13.21
CA LEU A 267 -4.84 -10.48 14.61
C LEU A 267 -5.76 -11.72 14.83
N LEU A 268 -6.53 -12.14 13.82
CA LEU A 268 -7.39 -13.32 13.96
C LEU A 268 -6.57 -14.58 14.30
N ASN A 269 -6.91 -15.20 15.43
CA ASN A 269 -6.23 -16.37 16.01
C ASN A 269 -4.76 -16.13 16.37
N LEU A 270 -4.35 -14.88 16.60
CA LEU A 270 -3.01 -14.53 17.03
C LEU A 270 -3.01 -14.22 18.54
N PRO A 271 -2.19 -14.89 19.36
CA PRO A 271 -2.06 -14.52 20.77
C PRO A 271 -1.56 -13.09 20.93
N ASP A 272 -2.09 -12.35 21.93
CA ASP A 272 -1.76 -10.93 22.12
C ASP A 272 -0.26 -10.67 22.29
N ILE A 273 0.45 -11.55 23.01
CA ILE A 273 1.90 -11.42 23.19
C ILE A 273 2.66 -11.55 21.87
N VAL A 274 2.21 -12.46 20.99
CA VAL A 274 2.81 -12.62 19.66
C VAL A 274 2.47 -11.43 18.77
N ALA A 275 1.28 -10.84 18.90
CA ALA A 275 0.93 -9.61 18.20
C ALA A 275 1.87 -8.46 18.60
N VAL A 276 2.20 -8.33 19.89
CA VAL A 276 3.16 -7.34 20.40
C VAL A 276 4.57 -7.62 19.86
N ASP A 277 5.01 -8.87 19.87
CA ASP A 277 6.32 -9.26 19.33
C ASP A 277 6.43 -8.97 17.83
N GLN A 278 5.37 -9.25 17.06
CA GLN A 278 5.31 -8.94 15.63
C GLN A 278 5.32 -7.42 15.37
N ILE A 279 4.63 -6.63 16.20
CA ILE A 279 4.69 -5.16 16.13
C ILE A 279 6.12 -4.67 16.40
N GLN A 280 6.77 -5.19 17.46
CA GLN A 280 8.13 -4.80 17.80
C GLN A 280 9.13 -5.19 16.70
N LEU A 281 9.03 -6.41 16.17
CA LEU A 281 9.83 -6.85 15.03
C LEU A 281 9.70 -5.90 13.84
N LEU A 282 8.49 -5.48 13.48
CA LEU A 282 8.30 -4.56 12.36
C LEU A 282 8.88 -3.16 12.63
N ARG A 283 8.93 -2.71 13.89
CA ARG A 283 9.61 -1.47 14.28
C ARG A 283 11.13 -1.58 14.22
N ASP A 284 11.65 -2.78 14.44
CA ASP A 284 13.08 -3.10 14.41
C ASP A 284 13.60 -3.33 12.98
N LEU A 285 12.71 -3.64 12.04
CA LEU A 285 12.96 -3.72 10.60
C LEU A 285 12.88 -2.33 9.93
N PRO A 286 13.38 -2.17 8.68
CA PRO A 286 13.35 -0.87 7.99
C PRO A 286 11.96 -0.50 7.45
N ALA A 287 10.91 -0.78 8.21
CA ALA A 287 9.52 -0.48 7.85
C ALA A 287 9.17 0.98 8.19
N PRO A 288 8.55 1.72 7.25
CA PRO A 288 7.99 3.03 7.55
C PRO A 288 6.75 2.92 8.46
N GLY A 289 6.13 1.76 8.57
CA GLY A 289 4.99 1.48 9.44
C GLY A 289 4.48 0.05 9.23
N TYR A 290 3.32 -0.26 9.80
CA TYR A 290 2.67 -1.56 9.71
C TYR A 290 1.14 -1.40 9.69
N ALA A 291 0.43 -2.47 9.32
CA ALA A 291 -1.03 -2.53 9.36
C ALA A 291 -1.51 -3.68 10.26
N LEU A 292 -2.62 -3.49 10.97
CA LEU A 292 -3.27 -4.55 11.76
C LEU A 292 -4.57 -4.97 11.07
N PHE A 293 -4.72 -6.26 10.80
CA PHE A 293 -5.90 -6.84 10.16
C PHE A 293 -6.48 -7.97 11.01
N ALA A 294 -7.74 -8.00 11.40
CA ALA A 294 -8.76 -7.00 11.19
C ALA A 294 -9.22 -6.49 12.55
N VAL A 295 -9.71 -5.24 12.56
CA VAL A 295 -9.98 -4.47 13.79
C VAL A 295 -10.96 -5.17 14.72
N GLU A 296 -11.84 -6.03 14.21
CA GLU A 296 -12.75 -6.83 15.02
C GLU A 296 -12.03 -7.80 15.98
N ASN A 297 -10.75 -8.09 15.74
CA ASN A 297 -9.91 -8.94 16.59
C ASN A 297 -8.99 -8.12 17.52
N LEU A 298 -9.06 -6.78 17.47
CA LEU A 298 -8.39 -5.91 18.44
C LEU A 298 -9.17 -5.95 19.77
N ASN A 299 -8.88 -6.95 20.59
CA ASN A 299 -9.53 -7.19 21.87
C ASN A 299 -9.08 -6.18 22.95
N ASP A 300 -9.80 -6.13 24.07
CA ASP A 300 -9.55 -5.17 25.15
C ASP A 300 -8.19 -5.37 25.83
N ASN A 301 -7.68 -6.60 25.90
CA ASN A 301 -6.38 -6.87 26.49
C ASN A 301 -5.25 -6.29 25.61
N LEU A 302 -5.29 -6.54 24.31
CA LEU A 302 -4.32 -5.97 23.37
C LEU A 302 -4.40 -4.43 23.35
N ARG A 303 -5.60 -3.84 23.38
CA ARG A 303 -5.76 -2.38 23.55
C ARG A 303 -5.07 -1.90 24.83
N GLY A 304 -5.31 -2.58 25.95
CA GLY A 304 -4.67 -2.26 27.22
C GLY A 304 -3.14 -2.34 27.18
N ILE A 305 -2.56 -3.30 26.46
CA ILE A 305 -1.11 -3.39 26.25
C ILE A 305 -0.61 -2.21 25.42
N LEU A 306 -1.29 -1.87 24.32
CA LEU A 306 -0.92 -0.74 23.46
C LEU A 306 -0.98 0.59 24.22
N THR A 307 -2.04 0.85 24.99
CA THR A 307 -2.17 2.07 25.81
C THR A 307 -1.04 2.18 26.85
N ARG A 308 -0.60 1.08 27.46
CA ARG A 308 0.49 1.10 28.45
C ARG A 308 1.86 1.29 27.83
N THR A 309 2.08 0.80 26.61
CA THR A 309 3.39 0.80 25.96
C THR A 309 3.62 1.97 25.01
N GLN A 310 2.55 2.60 24.53
CA GLN A 310 2.60 3.71 23.57
C GLN A 310 2.23 5.07 24.19
N GLY A 311 1.88 5.09 25.48
CA GLY A 311 1.40 6.29 26.17
C GLY A 311 -0.10 6.54 25.98
N GLN A 312 -0.61 7.59 26.62
CA GLN A 312 -1.96 8.10 26.36
C GLN A 312 -1.91 9.19 25.28
N GLU A 313 -2.94 9.25 24.43
CA GLU A 313 -3.08 10.34 23.47
C GLU A 313 -3.25 11.66 24.22
N GLU A 314 -2.32 12.59 24.03
CA GLU A 314 -2.51 14.00 24.35
C GLU A 314 -3.50 14.58 23.32
N PRO A 315 -4.69 15.08 23.74
CA PRO A 315 -5.77 15.47 22.82
C PRO A 315 -5.44 16.60 21.83
N THR A 316 -4.27 17.23 21.95
CA THR A 316 -3.93 18.50 21.30
C THR A 316 -2.91 18.36 20.16
N THR A 317 -2.37 17.17 19.92
CA THR A 317 -1.36 16.98 18.86
C THR A 317 -2.05 16.54 17.58
N GLU A 318 -2.03 17.41 16.56
CA GLU A 318 -2.47 17.06 15.21
C GLU A 318 -1.75 15.77 14.77
N VAL A 319 -2.51 14.69 14.61
CA VAL A 319 -1.95 13.36 14.36
C VAL A 319 -1.25 13.37 13.00
N GLN A 320 0.07 13.30 13.03
CA GLN A 320 0.87 13.34 11.82
C GLN A 320 0.77 12.01 11.07
N VAL A 321 0.39 12.09 9.80
CA VAL A 321 0.33 10.93 8.91
C VAL A 321 1.63 10.87 8.09
N PRO A 322 2.51 9.88 8.29
CA PRO A 322 3.87 9.91 7.73
C PRO A 322 3.93 10.05 6.20
N TYR A 323 2.99 9.46 5.46
CA TYR A 323 2.95 9.61 4.01
C TYR A 323 2.36 10.95 3.53
N ARG A 324 1.66 11.70 4.39
CA ARG A 324 1.24 13.09 4.09
C ARG A 324 2.37 14.08 4.31
N GLN A 325 3.17 13.82 5.33
CA GLN A 325 4.26 14.69 5.76
C GLN A 325 5.59 13.92 5.85
N PRO A 326 6.08 13.35 4.73
CA PRO A 326 7.22 12.43 4.77
C PRO A 326 8.52 13.07 5.27
N PHE A 327 8.70 14.38 5.04
CA PHE A 327 9.89 15.10 5.50
C PHE A 327 9.86 15.39 6.99
N LEU A 328 8.70 15.79 7.52
CA LEU A 328 8.53 15.98 8.96
C LEU A 328 8.69 14.64 9.70
N ALA A 329 8.01 13.59 9.23
CA ALA A 329 8.15 12.26 9.78
C ALA A 329 9.59 11.73 9.72
N ALA A 330 10.36 12.08 8.69
CA ALA A 330 11.79 11.74 8.60
C ALA A 330 12.62 12.49 9.66
N ALA A 331 12.38 13.78 9.85
CA ALA A 331 13.06 14.61 10.84
C ALA A 331 12.77 14.14 12.27
N GLU A 332 11.51 13.92 12.62
CA GLU A 332 11.10 13.48 13.97
C GLU A 332 11.65 12.09 14.30
N ARG A 333 11.60 11.14 13.35
CA ARG A 333 12.18 9.81 13.56
C ARG A 333 13.69 9.85 13.75
N TYR A 334 14.37 10.76 13.06
CA TYR A 334 15.80 10.98 13.25
C TYR A 334 16.10 11.63 14.62
N GLN A 335 15.30 12.62 15.02
CA GLN A 335 15.43 13.24 16.33
C GLN A 335 15.23 12.22 17.46
N ALA A 336 14.26 11.30 17.33
CA ALA A 336 14.07 10.20 18.28
C ALA A 336 15.29 9.27 18.36
N LEU A 337 15.96 8.98 17.23
CA LEU A 337 17.23 8.24 17.22
C LEU A 337 18.34 9.01 17.95
N GLN A 338 18.48 10.31 17.69
CA GLN A 338 19.49 11.14 18.36
C GLN A 338 19.26 11.21 19.88
N GLN A 339 18.01 11.32 20.32
CA GLN A 339 17.66 11.32 21.75
C GLN A 339 18.01 9.98 22.41
N GLU A 340 17.72 8.86 21.75
CA GLU A 340 18.09 7.53 22.23
C GLU A 340 19.61 7.36 22.35
N TRP A 341 20.36 7.71 21.31
CA TRP A 341 21.82 7.66 21.33
C TRP A 341 22.41 8.55 22.43
N SER A 342 21.89 9.76 22.59
CA SER A 342 22.33 10.70 23.63
C SER A 342 22.06 10.15 25.03
N PHE A 343 20.87 9.58 25.27
CA PHE A 343 20.53 8.94 26.52
C PHE A 343 21.48 7.78 26.82
N MET A 344 21.75 6.93 25.84
CA MET A 344 22.63 5.78 26.02
C MET A 344 24.09 6.17 26.24
N LEU A 345 24.61 7.17 25.50
CA LEU A 345 25.94 7.72 25.73
C LEU A 345 26.08 8.29 27.15
N ALA A 346 25.08 9.06 27.61
CA ALA A 346 25.08 9.62 28.96
C ALA A 346 25.06 8.55 30.07
N ASN A 347 24.58 7.35 29.76
CA ASN A 347 24.56 6.20 30.66
C ASN A 347 25.70 5.20 30.41
N ASN A 348 26.70 5.53 29.58
CA ASN A 348 27.82 4.66 29.20
C ASN A 348 27.38 3.31 28.60
N GLN A 349 26.30 3.31 27.80
CA GLN A 349 25.72 2.11 27.18
C GLN A 349 26.09 1.95 25.70
N ILE A 350 26.93 2.84 25.17
CA ILE A 350 27.44 2.80 23.79
C ILE A 350 28.97 2.73 23.82
N VAL A 351 29.52 1.71 23.15
CA VAL A 351 30.97 1.48 23.05
C VAL A 351 31.50 2.15 21.77
N VAL A 352 31.86 3.43 21.90
CA VAL A 352 32.51 4.23 20.84
C VAL A 352 33.60 5.10 21.48
N GLY A 353 34.80 5.07 20.93
CA GLY A 353 35.95 5.86 21.39
C GLY A 353 36.26 7.06 20.48
N GLU A 354 37.21 7.89 20.89
CA GLU A 354 37.77 8.93 20.02
C GLU A 354 38.71 8.34 18.97
N PRO A 355 38.76 8.87 17.72
CA PRO A 355 38.06 10.08 17.24
C PRO A 355 36.64 9.85 16.69
N ASP A 356 36.16 8.60 16.68
CA ASP A 356 34.90 8.22 16.05
C ASP A 356 33.68 8.87 16.72
N LEU A 357 33.71 9.03 18.04
CA LEU A 357 32.64 9.69 18.79
C LEU A 357 32.43 11.15 18.35
N SER A 358 33.51 11.93 18.26
CA SER A 358 33.45 13.33 17.84
C SER A 358 32.95 13.47 16.40
N ASP A 359 33.45 12.63 15.49
CA ASP A 359 33.06 12.68 14.08
C ASP A 359 31.62 12.21 13.87
N TRP A 360 31.19 11.13 14.53
CA TRP A 360 29.79 10.70 14.53
C TRP A 360 28.84 11.80 15.02
N GLY A 361 29.17 12.45 16.15
CA GLY A 361 28.37 13.55 16.71
C GLY A 361 28.20 14.70 15.72
N GLN A 362 29.29 15.15 15.10
CA GLN A 362 29.25 16.25 14.11
C GLN A 362 28.39 15.89 12.88
N GLN A 363 28.53 14.66 12.37
CA GLN A 363 27.74 14.20 11.23
C GLN A 363 26.26 14.02 11.61
N ALA A 364 25.97 13.62 12.85
CA ALA A 364 24.61 13.47 13.35
C ALA A 364 23.89 14.82 13.43
N ASP A 365 24.54 15.84 14.00
CA ASP A 365 24.00 17.20 14.09
C ASP A 365 23.77 17.82 12.71
N THR A 366 24.71 17.59 11.78
CA THR A 366 24.58 18.07 10.40
C THR A 366 23.37 17.45 9.70
N LEU A 367 23.17 16.13 9.85
CA LEU A 367 22.03 15.44 9.27
C LEU A 367 20.71 15.94 9.89
N SER A 368 20.66 16.11 11.21
CA SER A 368 19.50 16.67 11.92
C SER A 368 19.10 18.04 11.37
N LEU A 369 20.07 18.95 11.24
CA LEU A 369 19.85 20.28 10.69
C LEU A 369 19.27 20.24 9.28
N LEU A 370 19.80 19.37 8.41
CA LEU A 370 19.36 19.25 7.03
C LEU A 370 17.95 18.64 6.92
N LEU A 371 17.63 17.65 7.76
CA LEU A 371 16.28 17.07 7.83
C LEU A 371 15.26 18.08 8.33
N ASN A 372 15.57 18.83 9.39
CA ASN A 372 14.68 19.88 9.91
C ASN A 372 14.46 20.99 8.88
N ARG A 373 15.51 21.44 8.19
CA ARG A 373 15.39 22.43 7.11
C ARG A 373 14.52 21.93 5.96
N LEU A 374 14.65 20.65 5.61
CA LEU A 374 13.81 20.02 4.58
C LEU A 374 12.34 19.94 5.04
N ALA A 375 12.08 19.61 6.30
CA ALA A 375 10.74 19.56 6.86
C ALA A 375 10.07 20.94 6.88
N GLU A 376 10.79 21.98 7.32
CA GLU A 376 10.29 23.36 7.38
C GLU A 376 10.04 23.98 5.99
N LYS A 377 10.97 23.78 5.05
CA LYS A 377 10.89 24.36 3.70
C LYS A 377 11.25 23.34 2.62
N PRO A 378 10.31 22.45 2.26
CA PRO A 378 10.54 21.43 1.25
C PRO A 378 10.87 22.01 -0.13
N SER A 379 12.00 21.60 -0.69
CA SER A 379 12.44 21.91 -2.07
C SER A 379 13.30 20.77 -2.61
N MET A 380 13.48 20.72 -3.93
CA MET A 380 14.38 19.71 -4.53
C MET A 380 15.83 19.88 -4.02
N MET A 381 16.27 21.12 -3.81
CA MET A 381 17.63 21.40 -3.32
C MET A 381 17.83 20.94 -1.88
N SER A 382 16.91 21.27 -0.97
CA SER A 382 16.97 20.80 0.43
C SER A 382 16.84 19.28 0.52
N LEU A 383 16.04 18.66 -0.37
CA LEU A 383 15.90 17.21 -0.43
C LEU A 383 17.21 16.53 -0.83
N LEU A 384 17.84 17.00 -1.90
CA LEU A 384 19.12 16.48 -2.35
C LEU A 384 20.20 16.63 -1.27
N SER A 385 20.24 17.77 -0.57
CA SER A 385 21.18 17.97 0.55
C SER A 385 20.96 16.96 1.68
N ALA A 386 19.70 16.75 2.10
CA ALA A 386 19.37 15.79 3.14
C ALA A 386 19.65 14.34 2.71
N GLN A 387 19.32 13.96 1.47
CA GLN A 387 19.59 12.63 0.92
C GLN A 387 21.09 12.34 0.82
N LEU A 388 21.90 13.31 0.38
CA LEU A 388 23.36 13.18 0.33
C LEU A 388 23.96 13.04 1.73
N SER A 389 23.52 13.87 2.68
CA SER A 389 23.96 13.78 4.08
C SER A 389 23.57 12.45 4.71
N MET A 390 22.33 11.98 4.51
CA MET A 390 21.85 10.68 4.99
C MET A 390 22.68 9.53 4.41
N SER A 391 22.95 9.55 3.10
CA SER A 391 23.73 8.51 2.43
C SER A 391 25.17 8.48 2.95
N SER A 392 25.79 9.65 3.13
CA SER A 392 27.12 9.80 3.73
C SER A 392 27.14 9.28 5.17
N PHE A 393 26.19 9.70 6.00
CA PHE A 393 26.05 9.28 7.39
C PHE A 393 25.94 7.76 7.51
N ARG A 394 25.02 7.14 6.76
CA ARG A 394 24.82 5.69 6.77
C ARG A 394 26.05 4.91 6.29
N SER A 395 26.78 5.43 5.29
CA SER A 395 27.98 4.77 4.79
C SER A 395 29.11 4.64 5.83
N ARG A 396 29.13 5.55 6.82
CA ARG A 396 30.12 5.58 7.91
C ARG A 396 29.60 5.00 9.23
N PHE A 397 28.28 4.85 9.36
CA PHE A 397 27.62 4.41 10.59
C PHE A 397 28.18 3.09 11.13
N GLN A 398 28.37 2.10 10.27
CA GLN A 398 28.94 0.80 10.67
C GLN A 398 30.39 0.90 11.18
N THR A 399 31.15 1.88 10.69
CA THR A 399 32.52 2.14 11.18
C THR A 399 32.49 2.70 12.60
N TRP A 400 31.69 3.75 12.84
CA TRP A 400 31.56 4.33 14.18
C TRP A 400 31.02 3.32 15.19
N MET A 401 30.04 2.51 14.79
CA MET A 401 29.39 1.53 15.65
C MET A 401 30.15 0.21 15.76
N PHE A 402 31.37 0.08 15.22
CA PHE A 402 32.07 -1.21 15.21
C PHE A 402 32.22 -1.81 16.61
N GLY A 403 32.68 -1.02 17.60
CA GLY A 403 32.78 -1.45 19.00
C GLY A 403 31.44 -1.92 19.57
N GLN A 404 30.39 -1.12 19.39
CA GLN A 404 29.03 -1.47 19.81
C GLN A 404 28.48 -2.70 19.07
N SER A 405 28.84 -2.91 17.81
CA SER A 405 28.34 -4.04 17.01
C SER A 405 28.88 -5.38 17.48
N VAL A 406 30.04 -5.39 18.14
CA VAL A 406 30.62 -6.59 18.77
C VAL A 406 29.85 -6.97 20.04
N GLU A 407 29.46 -5.97 20.84
CA GLU A 407 28.76 -6.16 22.12
C GLU A 407 27.24 -6.37 21.93
N GLN A 408 26.62 -5.58 21.05
CA GLN A 408 25.18 -5.47 20.85
C GLN A 408 24.83 -5.42 19.34
N PRO A 409 25.10 -6.49 18.58
CA PRO A 409 24.90 -6.50 17.12
C PRO A 409 23.45 -6.22 16.72
N TYR A 410 22.48 -6.72 17.50
CA TYR A 410 21.07 -6.50 17.24
C TYR A 410 20.70 -5.01 17.31
N GLN A 411 21.17 -4.31 18.35
CA GLN A 411 20.86 -2.88 18.54
C GLN A 411 21.41 -2.02 17.40
N VAL A 412 22.66 -2.27 16.98
CA VAL A 412 23.27 -1.54 15.85
C VAL A 412 22.49 -1.81 14.56
N GLN A 413 22.04 -3.06 14.34
CA GLN A 413 21.21 -3.40 13.18
C GLN A 413 19.85 -2.69 13.22
N VAL A 414 19.22 -2.56 14.39
CA VAL A 414 17.95 -1.82 14.55
C VAL A 414 18.16 -0.34 14.25
N TRP A 415 19.24 0.28 14.70
CA TRP A 415 19.56 1.67 14.36
C TRP A 415 19.76 1.87 12.86
N ASP A 416 20.52 0.99 12.19
CA ASP A 416 20.69 1.07 10.74
C ASP A 416 19.36 0.86 9.99
N ASN A 417 18.51 -0.08 10.45
CA ASN A 417 17.18 -0.27 9.88
C ASN A 417 16.29 0.97 10.04
N ARG A 418 16.34 1.66 11.18
CA ARG A 418 15.61 2.91 11.39
C ARG A 418 16.13 4.04 10.50
N LEU A 419 17.45 4.11 10.25
CA LEU A 419 18.03 5.03 9.28
C LEU A 419 17.56 4.73 7.84
N GLU A 420 17.48 3.46 7.45
CA GLU A 420 16.92 3.05 6.15
C GLU A 420 15.42 3.41 6.05
N ALA A 421 14.64 3.27 7.13
CA ALA A 421 13.23 3.67 7.15
C ALA A 421 13.08 5.19 6.94
N ILE A 422 13.96 6.01 7.53
CA ILE A 422 14.00 7.46 7.28
C ILE A 422 14.35 7.75 5.81
N GLN A 423 15.34 7.05 5.25
CA GLN A 423 15.70 7.18 3.84
C GLN A 423 14.55 6.77 2.89
N ARG A 424 13.69 5.82 3.28
CA ARG A 424 12.47 5.46 2.54
C ARG A 424 11.45 6.60 2.54
N LEU A 425 11.26 7.27 3.68
CA LEU A 425 10.40 8.46 3.75
C LEU A 425 10.91 9.58 2.84
N LEU A 426 12.24 9.82 2.80
CA LEU A 426 12.83 10.82 1.90
C LEU A 426 12.59 10.48 0.42
N ARG A 427 12.77 9.21 0.02
CA ARG A 427 12.52 8.74 -1.36
C ARG A 427 11.05 8.86 -1.74
N TYR A 428 10.14 8.51 -0.83
CA TYR A 428 8.72 8.71 -1.05
C TYR A 428 8.37 10.21 -1.16
N GLY A 429 8.96 11.05 -0.30
CA GLY A 429 8.77 12.49 -0.32
C GLY A 429 9.22 13.15 -1.64
N GLU A 430 10.28 12.66 -2.27
CA GLU A 430 10.72 13.10 -3.60
C GLU A 430 9.59 13.07 -4.63
N ARG A 431 8.85 11.95 -4.68
CA ARG A 431 7.69 11.79 -5.54
C ARG A 431 6.59 12.80 -5.20
N THR A 432 6.33 13.04 -3.91
CA THR A 432 5.31 14.02 -3.51
C THR A 432 5.67 15.44 -3.94
N LEU A 433 6.96 15.81 -3.93
CA LEU A 433 7.43 17.10 -4.44
C LEU A 433 7.30 17.22 -5.95
N GLN A 434 7.61 16.16 -6.70
CA GLN A 434 7.48 16.14 -8.16
C GLN A 434 6.02 16.19 -8.62
N ASN A 435 5.11 15.60 -7.85
CA ASN A 435 3.68 15.52 -8.18
C ASN A 435 2.85 16.68 -7.62
N ARG A 436 3.43 17.62 -6.85
CA ARG A 436 2.70 18.83 -6.45
C ARG A 436 2.31 19.60 -7.71
N PRO A 437 1.03 19.98 -7.88
CA PRO A 437 0.65 20.95 -8.88
C PRO A 437 1.56 22.19 -8.72
N LEU A 438 2.03 22.76 -9.83
CA LEU A 438 2.73 24.04 -9.85
C LEU A 438 1.75 25.15 -9.43
N ALA A 439 1.33 25.18 -8.17
CA ALA A 439 0.59 26.28 -7.60
C ALA A 439 1.59 27.43 -7.36
N GLY A 440 1.49 28.49 -8.16
CA GLY A 440 2.26 29.72 -7.98
C GLY A 440 3.26 30.07 -9.08
N ARG A 441 2.85 30.03 -10.36
CA ARG A 441 3.29 31.08 -11.28
C ARG A 441 2.19 32.13 -11.31
N GLU A 442 2.37 33.20 -10.54
CA GLU A 442 1.79 34.48 -10.92
C GLU A 442 2.20 34.72 -12.37
N THR A 443 1.23 34.72 -13.29
CA THR A 443 1.42 35.35 -14.57
C THR A 443 1.62 36.82 -14.28
N ALA A 444 2.89 37.25 -14.18
CA ALA A 444 3.25 38.63 -14.41
C ALA A 444 2.90 38.94 -15.88
N THR A 445 1.63 39.26 -16.10
CA THR A 445 1.22 40.03 -17.26
C THR A 445 1.91 41.37 -17.12
N ASN A 446 2.99 41.56 -17.86
CA ASN A 446 3.48 42.88 -18.23
C ASN A 446 2.38 43.56 -19.06
N GLU A 447 1.38 44.15 -18.40
CA GLU A 447 0.64 45.27 -18.97
C GLU A 447 1.60 46.46 -18.97
N VAL A 448 2.25 46.65 -20.12
CA VAL A 448 2.87 47.93 -20.44
C VAL A 448 1.71 48.87 -20.75
N ASP A 449 1.40 49.71 -19.77
CA ASP A 449 0.48 50.83 -19.90
C ASP A 449 1.07 51.83 -20.91
N ILE A 450 0.53 51.86 -22.13
CA ILE A 450 0.82 52.87 -23.14
C ILE A 450 -0.49 53.57 -23.48
N THR A 451 -0.91 54.51 -22.63
CA THR A 451 -1.79 55.59 -23.05
C THR A 451 -1.41 56.90 -22.35
N GLU A 452 -0.29 57.49 -22.78
CA GLU A 452 -0.11 58.94 -22.69
C GLU A 452 -0.73 59.60 -23.93
N GLY A 453 -1.49 60.67 -23.66
CA GLY A 453 -2.48 61.24 -24.55
C GLY A 453 -1.95 62.01 -25.75
N LEU A 454 -2.87 62.17 -26.70
CA LEU A 454 -2.84 63.21 -27.71
C LEU A 454 -4.23 63.84 -27.76
N ASP A 455 -4.30 65.09 -27.31
CA ASP A 455 -5.29 66.10 -27.66
C ASP A 455 -4.49 67.41 -27.75
N PRO A 456 -4.80 68.38 -28.64
CA PRO A 456 -6.02 68.55 -29.44
C PRO A 456 -5.88 68.39 -30.96
#